data_AF-A0A7W0VHF9-F1
#
_entry.id   AF-A0A7W0VHF9-F1
#
_cell.length_a   1.000
_cell.length_b   1.000
_cell.length_c   1.000
_cell.angle_alpha   90.00
_cell.angle_beta   90.00
_cell.angle_gamma   90.00
#
_symmetry.space_group_name_H-M   'P 1'
#
loop_
_entity.id
_entity.type
_entity.pdbx_description
1 polymer ?
#
loop_
_entity_poly.entity_id
_entity_poly.type
_entity_poly.pdbx_seq_one_letter_code
_entity_poly.pdbx_strand_id
1 'polypeptide(L)'
;MKAAAVATAAMVLVGCQDNVATPFPPGLEPLDDNTVADAPGAPTEELRTTTVSGDPVNVHGRGYVLVAPGALWALTKQPAAMIARCSTDEQQITESNDADYERSFLVHYIVRDVLTVEWDDQWRYGVVTGTTDAPVLGMIRHQKTQGSDFITVSEGTVQVLATDDPEVSELAFVEHLDAVSGGSGDVVAGMQTNYDALVALAHGAPIPPCR
;
A
#
# COMPACT_ATOMS: atom_id res chain seq x y z
N MET A 1 -29.12 23.81 67.55
CA MET A 1 -29.28 23.46 66.12
C MET A 1 -27.92 23.64 65.45
N LYS A 2 -27.27 22.56 65.02
CA LYS A 2 -25.96 22.60 64.34
C LYS A 2 -26.20 22.33 62.85
N ALA A 3 -25.81 23.29 62.00
CA ALA A 3 -25.89 23.17 60.56
C ALA A 3 -24.70 22.33 60.05
N ALA A 4 -24.99 21.31 59.24
CA ALA A 4 -24.00 20.51 58.53
C ALA A 4 -23.83 21.09 57.12
N ALA A 5 -22.61 21.52 56.79
CA ALA A 5 -22.25 21.97 55.46
C ALA A 5 -21.89 20.75 54.59
N VAL A 6 -22.60 20.58 53.47
CA VAL A 6 -22.33 19.56 52.45
C VAL A 6 -21.29 20.12 51.49
N ALA A 7 -20.12 19.47 51.42
CA ALA A 7 -19.08 19.79 50.46
C ALA A 7 -19.28 18.95 49.19
N THR A 8 -19.66 19.60 48.10
CA THR A 8 -19.77 19.00 46.76
C THR A 8 -18.38 18.82 46.17
N ALA A 9 -17.91 17.57 46.11
CA ALA A 9 -16.67 17.21 45.41
C ALA A 9 -16.91 17.27 43.89
N ALA A 10 -16.23 18.19 43.20
CA ALA A 10 -16.17 18.23 41.75
C ALA A 10 -15.27 17.10 41.25
N MET A 11 -15.85 16.07 40.63
CA MET A 11 -15.10 15.07 39.86
C MET A 11 -14.55 15.71 38.60
N VAL A 12 -13.24 15.87 38.55
CA VAL A 12 -12.50 16.18 37.32
C VAL A 12 -12.55 14.93 36.45
N LEU A 13 -13.40 14.94 35.43
CA LEU A 13 -13.38 13.94 34.35
C LEU A 13 -12.09 14.17 33.54
N VAL A 14 -11.05 13.41 33.86
CA VAL A 14 -9.89 13.23 32.99
C VAL A 14 -10.35 12.32 31.85
N GLY A 15 -10.83 12.93 30.76
CA GLY A 15 -11.04 12.22 29.50
C GLY A 15 -9.69 11.95 28.87
N CYS A 16 -9.08 10.79 29.15
CA CYS A 16 -8.05 10.25 28.29
C CYS A 16 -8.68 10.02 26.92
N GLN A 17 -8.37 10.90 25.97
CA GLN A 17 -8.63 10.68 24.55
C GLN A 17 -7.64 9.62 24.06
N ASP A 18 -7.78 8.38 24.54
CA ASP A 18 -7.11 7.24 23.92
C ASP A 18 -7.81 7.04 22.58
N ASN A 19 -7.26 7.67 21.53
CA ASN A 19 -7.65 7.38 20.16
C ASN A 19 -7.32 5.90 19.96
N VAL A 20 -8.33 5.04 19.98
CA VAL A 20 -8.15 3.59 19.76
C VAL A 20 -7.83 3.43 18.27
N ALA A 21 -6.57 3.65 17.91
CA ALA A 21 -6.05 3.19 16.63
C ALA A 21 -6.07 1.66 16.70
N THR A 22 -6.82 1.02 15.82
CA THR A 22 -6.70 -0.42 15.60
C THR A 22 -5.24 -0.70 15.23
N PRO A 23 -4.48 -1.47 16.03
CA PRO A 23 -3.08 -1.72 15.73
C PRO A 23 -2.98 -2.52 14.43
N PHE A 24 -1.99 -2.17 13.60
CA PHE A 24 -1.66 -2.95 12.42
C PHE A 24 -1.13 -4.33 12.85
N PRO A 25 -1.45 -5.40 12.11
CA PRO A 25 -0.74 -6.67 12.27
C PRO A 25 0.76 -6.45 12.05
N PRO A 26 1.64 -7.16 12.79
CA PRO A 26 3.08 -7.06 12.59
C PRO A 26 3.46 -7.31 11.13
N GLY A 27 4.30 -6.45 10.55
CA GLY A 27 4.74 -6.55 9.16
C GLY A 27 3.74 -5.98 8.14
N LEU A 28 2.65 -5.35 8.59
CA LEU A 28 1.69 -4.60 7.76
C LEU A 28 1.56 -3.14 8.20
N GLU A 29 2.46 -2.65 9.06
CA GLU A 29 2.53 -1.23 9.39
C GLU A 29 2.84 -0.42 8.12
N PRO A 30 2.18 0.75 7.94
CA PRO A 30 2.56 1.70 6.90
C PRO A 30 4.03 2.05 6.99
N LEU A 31 4.69 2.23 5.84
CA LEU A 31 6.08 2.70 5.82
C LEU A 31 6.19 4.13 6.32
N ASP A 32 5.35 5.01 5.78
CA ASP A 32 5.26 6.43 6.10
C ASP A 32 3.81 6.92 5.93
N ASP A 33 3.53 8.11 6.45
CA ASP A 33 2.31 8.84 6.12
C ASP A 33 2.35 9.33 4.67
N ASN A 34 1.32 8.97 3.88
CA ASN A 34 1.23 9.40 2.50
C ASN A 34 0.98 10.92 2.41
N THR A 35 1.91 11.64 1.78
CA THR A 35 1.91 13.11 1.69
C THR A 35 1.12 13.66 0.50
N VAL A 36 0.58 12.80 -0.38
CA VAL A 36 -0.32 13.22 -1.46
C VAL A 36 -1.68 13.52 -0.83
N ALA A 37 -2.08 14.80 -0.83
CA ALA A 37 -3.39 15.22 -0.35
C ALA A 37 -4.52 14.63 -1.21
N ASP A 38 -5.75 14.62 -0.70
CA ASP A 38 -6.93 14.21 -1.48
C ASP A 38 -7.15 15.10 -2.72
N ALA A 39 -7.79 14.53 -3.75
CA ALA A 39 -8.11 15.27 -4.96
C ALA A 39 -9.27 16.22 -4.65
N PRO A 40 -9.23 17.49 -5.10
CA PRO A 40 -10.38 18.37 -4.95
C PRO A 40 -11.52 17.91 -5.85
N GLY A 41 -12.75 17.89 -5.33
CA GLY A 41 -13.95 17.57 -6.10
C GLY A 41 -14.35 16.09 -6.02
N ALA A 42 -15.08 15.62 -7.03
CA ALA A 42 -15.50 14.22 -7.10
C ALA A 42 -14.29 13.32 -7.42
N PRO A 43 -14.20 12.12 -6.81
CA PRO A 43 -13.16 11.15 -7.15
C PRO A 43 -13.10 10.87 -8.66
N THR A 44 -11.89 10.85 -9.19
CA THR A 44 -11.60 10.45 -10.58
C THR A 44 -10.50 9.40 -10.56
N GLU A 45 -10.45 8.60 -11.62
CA GLU A 45 -9.44 7.55 -11.78
C GLU A 45 -8.14 8.15 -12.33
N GLU A 46 -7.50 8.95 -11.48
CA GLU A 46 -6.18 9.53 -11.72
C GLU A 46 -5.28 9.25 -10.51
N LEU A 47 -4.11 8.65 -10.78
CA LEU A 47 -3.06 8.54 -9.80
C LEU A 47 -2.28 9.86 -9.74
N ARG A 48 -2.20 10.43 -8.55
CA ARG A 48 -1.32 11.57 -8.28
C ARG A 48 -0.14 11.10 -7.46
N THR A 49 1.05 11.54 -7.83
CA THR A 49 2.29 11.16 -7.16
C THR A 49 3.08 12.37 -6.70
N THR A 50 3.83 12.22 -5.62
CA THR A 50 4.87 13.17 -5.21
C THR A 50 6.14 12.42 -4.85
N THR A 51 7.29 13.01 -5.16
CA THR A 51 8.58 12.53 -4.69
C THR A 51 8.93 13.29 -3.41
N VAL A 52 9.19 12.56 -2.33
CA VAL A 52 9.66 13.13 -1.08
C VAL A 52 11.19 13.23 -1.16
N SER A 53 11.74 14.40 -0.85
CA SER A 53 13.18 14.60 -0.87
C SER A 53 13.85 13.74 0.21
N GLY A 54 14.84 12.94 -0.17
CA GLY A 54 15.57 12.07 0.75
C GLY A 54 16.44 11.06 0.02
N ASP A 55 17.17 10.29 0.82
CA ASP A 55 17.86 9.06 0.43
C ASP A 55 17.42 8.01 1.44
N PRO A 56 16.72 6.92 1.04
CA PRO A 56 16.47 6.42 -0.33
C PRO A 56 15.49 7.29 -1.16
N VAL A 57 15.31 6.94 -2.45
CA VAL A 57 14.20 7.48 -3.27
C VAL A 57 12.89 7.14 -2.58
N ASN A 58 12.08 8.16 -2.29
CA ASN A 58 10.78 8.00 -1.66
C ASN A 58 9.69 8.62 -2.55
N VAL A 59 8.71 7.80 -2.95
CA VAL A 59 7.58 8.24 -3.78
C VAL A 59 6.28 7.84 -3.10
N HIS A 60 5.39 8.81 -2.98
CA HIS A 60 4.02 8.61 -2.51
C HIS A 60 3.04 8.74 -3.67
N GLY A 61 2.01 7.91 -3.69
CA GLY A 61 0.92 7.98 -4.66
C GLY A 61 -0.44 7.90 -3.99
N ARG A 62 -1.43 8.64 -4.51
CA ARG A 62 -2.83 8.53 -4.10
C ARG A 62 -3.72 8.63 -5.33
N GLY A 63 -4.61 7.66 -5.49
CA GLY A 63 -5.62 7.63 -6.55
C GLY A 63 -6.90 6.99 -6.06
N TYR A 64 -7.95 7.10 -6.87
CA TYR A 64 -9.22 6.41 -6.61
C TYR A 64 -9.50 5.40 -7.72
N VAL A 65 -10.22 4.34 -7.41
CA VAL A 65 -10.79 3.42 -8.39
C VAL A 65 -12.29 3.37 -8.15
N LEU A 66 -13.09 3.55 -9.19
CA LEU A 66 -14.55 3.69 -9.10
C LEU A 66 -15.23 2.30 -9.03
N VAL A 67 -14.82 1.52 -8.04
CA VAL A 67 -15.44 0.26 -7.62
C VAL A 67 -15.45 0.14 -6.11
N ALA A 68 -16.28 -0.77 -5.59
CA ALA A 68 -16.34 -1.05 -4.15
C ALA A 68 -15.00 -1.57 -3.56
N PRO A 69 -14.68 -1.25 -2.29
CA PRO A 69 -13.42 -1.63 -1.63
C PRO A 69 -13.12 -3.13 -1.64
N GLY A 70 -14.15 -3.96 -1.47
CA GLY A 70 -13.99 -5.42 -1.55
C GLY A 70 -13.59 -5.91 -2.94
N ALA A 71 -14.13 -5.27 -3.99
CA ALA A 71 -13.77 -5.59 -5.36
C ALA A 71 -12.32 -5.18 -5.66
N LEU A 72 -11.92 -3.96 -5.29
CA LEU A 72 -10.53 -3.53 -5.46
C LEU A 72 -9.56 -4.40 -4.66
N TRP A 73 -9.88 -4.71 -3.40
CA TRP A 73 -9.05 -5.58 -2.55
C TRP A 73 -8.87 -6.99 -3.13
N ALA A 74 -9.89 -7.54 -3.80
CA ALA A 74 -9.76 -8.81 -4.50
C ALA A 74 -8.81 -8.70 -5.71
N LEU A 75 -8.80 -7.57 -6.41
CA LEU A 75 -7.93 -7.32 -7.57
C LEU A 75 -6.47 -7.13 -7.18
N THR A 76 -6.18 -6.45 -6.06
CA THR A 76 -4.79 -6.28 -5.59
C THR A 76 -4.10 -7.60 -5.25
N LYS A 77 -4.87 -8.66 -5.05
CA LYS A 77 -4.34 -10.01 -4.84
C LYS A 77 -3.88 -10.68 -6.14
N GLN A 78 -4.08 -10.08 -7.32
CA GLN A 78 -3.56 -10.63 -8.57
C GLN A 78 -2.12 -10.16 -8.78
N PRO A 79 -1.09 -11.03 -8.71
CA PRO A 79 0.30 -10.57 -8.79
C PRO A 79 0.59 -9.77 -10.06
N ALA A 80 0.01 -10.16 -11.21
CA ALA A 80 0.18 -9.47 -12.48
C ALA A 80 -0.23 -7.98 -12.47
N ALA A 81 -1.05 -7.54 -11.51
CA ALA A 81 -1.47 -6.15 -11.34
C ALA A 81 -0.62 -5.34 -10.35
N MET A 82 0.23 -6.01 -9.55
CA MET A 82 0.94 -5.38 -8.44
C MET A 82 2.47 -5.45 -8.56
N ILE A 83 2.99 -6.43 -9.31
CA ILE A 83 4.44 -6.66 -9.39
C ILE A 83 5.10 -5.80 -10.49
N ALA A 84 6.42 -5.64 -10.37
CA ALA A 84 7.26 -4.83 -11.26
C ALA A 84 7.47 -5.44 -12.67
N ARG A 85 6.40 -5.82 -13.36
CA ARG A 85 6.45 -6.55 -14.64
C ARG A 85 7.04 -5.76 -15.81
N CYS A 86 7.00 -4.43 -15.75
CA CYS A 86 7.46 -3.57 -16.83
C CYS A 86 8.91 -3.11 -16.70
N SER A 87 9.54 -3.38 -15.56
CA SER A 87 10.93 -3.05 -15.28
C SER A 87 11.79 -4.30 -15.07
N THR A 88 11.25 -5.49 -15.33
CA THR A 88 11.95 -6.77 -15.14
C THR A 88 11.72 -7.72 -16.31
N ASP A 89 12.71 -8.56 -16.60
CA ASP A 89 12.68 -9.47 -17.75
C ASP A 89 11.96 -10.79 -17.42
N GLU A 90 12.03 -11.22 -16.16
CA GLU A 90 11.37 -12.44 -15.69
C GLU A 90 10.93 -12.29 -14.23
N GLN A 91 9.79 -12.92 -13.93
CA GLN A 91 9.21 -12.97 -12.59
C GLN A 91 8.78 -14.41 -12.30
N GLN A 92 9.21 -14.96 -11.16
CA GLN A 92 8.75 -16.26 -10.68
C GLN A 92 8.03 -16.08 -9.35
N ILE A 93 6.79 -16.56 -9.27
CA ILE A 93 5.92 -16.36 -8.10
C ILE A 93 5.84 -17.66 -7.30
N THR A 94 6.13 -17.58 -6.01
CA THR A 94 5.87 -18.64 -5.04
C THR A 94 4.73 -18.21 -4.12
N GLU A 95 3.56 -18.80 -4.32
CA GLU A 95 2.35 -18.49 -3.55
C GLU A 95 2.41 -19.05 -2.11
N SER A 96 1.67 -18.42 -1.20
CA SER A 96 1.40 -18.90 0.17
C SER A 96 2.66 -19.27 0.96
N ASN A 97 3.70 -18.44 0.84
CA ASN A 97 5.01 -18.71 1.42
C ASN A 97 5.18 -18.22 2.87
N ASP A 98 4.16 -17.55 3.42
CA ASP A 98 4.10 -17.04 4.79
C ASP A 98 2.65 -17.16 5.32
N ALA A 99 2.42 -18.07 6.27
CA ALA A 99 1.08 -18.47 6.73
C ALA A 99 0.46 -17.50 7.76
N ASP A 100 1.24 -16.53 8.26
CA ASP A 100 0.79 -15.56 9.26
C ASP A 100 -0.07 -14.43 8.64
N TYR A 101 -0.15 -14.38 7.30
CA TYR A 101 -0.83 -13.33 6.55
C TYR A 101 -2.03 -13.88 5.77
N GLU A 102 -3.06 -13.05 5.55
CA GLU A 102 -4.25 -13.40 4.78
C GLU A 102 -3.89 -13.90 3.37
N ARG A 103 -2.88 -13.25 2.78
CA ARG A 103 -2.20 -13.68 1.57
C ARG A 103 -0.74 -13.29 1.65
N SER A 104 0.10 -14.15 1.12
CA SER A 104 1.53 -13.88 0.91
C SER A 104 1.99 -14.54 -0.39
N PHE A 105 2.96 -13.93 -1.04
CA PHE A 105 3.72 -14.56 -2.11
C PHE A 105 5.13 -13.96 -2.18
N LEU A 106 6.08 -14.77 -2.62
CA LEU A 106 7.42 -14.34 -2.95
C LEU A 106 7.52 -14.14 -4.45
N VAL A 107 8.11 -13.03 -4.89
CA VAL A 107 8.47 -12.82 -6.29
C VAL A 107 9.97 -12.83 -6.41
N HIS A 108 10.50 -13.75 -7.21
CA HIS A 108 11.89 -13.71 -7.67
C HIS A 108 11.94 -12.95 -9.00
N TYR A 109 12.64 -11.82 -9.02
CA TYR A 109 12.81 -10.97 -10.20
C TYR A 109 14.18 -11.17 -10.82
N ILE A 110 14.24 -11.11 -12.15
CA ILE A 110 15.48 -11.14 -12.92
C ILE A 110 15.48 -9.98 -13.93
N VAL A 111 16.57 -9.21 -13.96
CA VAL A 111 16.89 -8.21 -14.98
C VAL A 111 18.20 -8.61 -15.67
N ARG A 112 18.19 -8.69 -17.00
CA ARG A 112 19.29 -9.14 -17.85
C ARG A 112 19.81 -7.97 -18.67
N ASP A 113 20.78 -7.26 -18.11
CA ASP A 113 21.55 -6.23 -18.82
C ASP A 113 23.04 -6.65 -18.90
N VAL A 114 23.98 -5.70 -18.95
CA VAL A 114 25.43 -5.94 -18.91
C VAL A 114 25.83 -6.84 -17.71
N LEU A 115 25.15 -6.68 -16.58
CA LEU A 115 25.19 -7.58 -15.44
C LEU A 115 23.76 -8.07 -15.15
N THR A 116 23.61 -9.37 -14.89
CA THR A 116 22.33 -9.91 -14.43
C THR A 116 22.11 -9.52 -12.98
N VAL A 117 20.96 -8.91 -12.69
CA VAL A 117 20.53 -8.51 -11.36
C VAL A 117 19.31 -9.34 -10.98
N GLU A 118 19.38 -9.99 -9.83
CA GLU A 118 18.31 -10.86 -9.33
C GLU A 118 18.00 -10.52 -7.87
N TRP A 119 16.73 -10.56 -7.49
CA TRP A 119 16.31 -10.35 -6.11
C TRP A 119 14.95 -10.96 -5.80
N ASP A 120 14.73 -11.20 -4.52
CA ASP A 120 13.48 -11.73 -3.98
C ASP A 120 12.73 -10.64 -3.21
N ASP A 121 11.46 -10.47 -3.54
CA ASP A 121 10.56 -9.50 -2.92
C ASP A 121 9.38 -10.23 -2.26
N GLN A 122 9.20 -10.01 -0.97
CA GLN A 122 8.18 -10.67 -0.17
C GLN A 122 6.94 -9.79 -0.07
N TRP A 123 5.83 -10.25 -0.63
CA TRP A 123 4.54 -9.58 -0.58
C TRP A 123 3.65 -10.18 0.52
N ARG A 124 3.00 -9.33 1.31
CA ARG A 124 2.12 -9.69 2.42
C ARG A 124 0.87 -8.82 2.42
N TYR A 125 -0.25 -9.43 2.76
CA TYR A 125 -1.57 -8.80 2.72
C TYR A 125 -2.33 -9.06 4.03
N GLY A 126 -3.14 -8.09 4.43
CA GLY A 126 -4.14 -8.31 5.46
C GLY A 126 -5.13 -7.17 5.57
N VAL A 127 -6.39 -7.50 5.91
CA VAL A 127 -7.37 -6.50 6.35
C VAL A 127 -7.07 -6.07 7.78
N VAL A 128 -6.86 -4.76 7.97
CA VAL A 128 -6.62 -4.14 9.27
C VAL A 128 -7.92 -3.80 9.96
N THR A 129 -8.92 -3.35 9.22
CA THR A 129 -10.27 -3.04 9.74
C THR A 129 -11.33 -3.40 8.71
N GLY A 130 -12.47 -3.92 9.18
CA GLY A 130 -13.53 -4.47 8.32
C GLY A 130 -13.41 -5.98 8.16
N THR A 131 -13.82 -6.49 7.00
CA THR A 131 -13.70 -7.92 6.65
C THR A 131 -13.02 -8.08 5.29
N THR A 132 -12.60 -9.29 4.93
CA THR A 132 -12.01 -9.57 3.61
C THR A 132 -12.92 -9.20 2.44
N ASP A 133 -14.24 -9.37 2.58
CA ASP A 133 -15.21 -9.05 1.53
C ASP A 133 -15.65 -7.58 1.53
N ALA A 134 -15.46 -6.88 2.64
CA ALA A 134 -15.78 -5.47 2.82
C ALA A 134 -14.72 -4.79 3.71
N PRO A 135 -13.49 -4.62 3.20
CA PRO A 135 -12.42 -4.00 3.97
C PRO A 135 -12.73 -2.52 4.13
N VAL A 136 -12.62 -2.04 5.37
CA VAL A 136 -12.54 -0.60 5.64
C VAL A 136 -11.11 -0.13 5.36
N LEU A 137 -10.12 -0.94 5.76
CA LEU A 137 -8.71 -0.74 5.47
C LEU A 137 -8.04 -2.10 5.19
N GLY A 138 -7.56 -2.27 3.96
CA GLY A 138 -6.66 -3.34 3.56
C GLY A 138 -5.23 -2.83 3.43
N MET A 139 -4.26 -3.59 3.95
CA MET A 139 -2.83 -3.28 3.88
C MET A 139 -2.06 -4.34 3.10
N ILE A 140 -1.18 -3.86 2.23
CA ILE A 140 -0.20 -4.65 1.52
C ILE A 140 1.17 -4.10 1.88
N ARG A 141 2.12 -4.98 2.18
CA ARG A 141 3.54 -4.63 2.31
C ARG A 141 4.36 -5.53 1.41
N HIS A 142 5.30 -4.95 0.69
CA HIS A 142 6.35 -5.70 0.03
C HIS A 142 7.74 -5.19 0.45
N GLN A 143 8.73 -6.07 0.40
CA GLN A 143 10.10 -5.77 0.76
C GLN A 143 11.06 -6.79 0.16
N LYS A 144 12.20 -6.29 -0.36
CA LYS A 144 13.33 -7.12 -0.74
C LYS A 144 13.82 -7.88 0.48
N THR A 145 13.93 -9.19 0.35
CA THR A 145 14.42 -10.08 1.41
C THR A 145 15.77 -10.70 1.09
N GLN A 146 16.08 -10.90 -0.20
CA GLN A 146 17.35 -11.47 -0.66
C GLN A 146 17.72 -10.91 -2.05
N GLY A 147 18.96 -11.16 -2.47
CA GLY A 147 19.45 -10.86 -3.82
C GLY A 147 20.53 -9.81 -3.88
N SER A 148 20.72 -9.25 -5.06
CA SER A 148 21.81 -8.35 -5.42
C SER A 148 21.97 -7.13 -4.52
N ASP A 149 23.21 -6.73 -4.26
CA ASP A 149 23.57 -5.47 -3.58
C ASP A 149 23.47 -4.24 -4.51
N PHE A 150 23.18 -4.43 -5.80
CA PHE A 150 22.81 -3.33 -6.69
C PHE A 150 21.46 -2.69 -6.31
N ILE A 151 20.66 -3.35 -5.47
CA ILE A 151 19.42 -2.85 -4.87
C ILE A 151 19.51 -3.09 -3.36
N THR A 152 19.82 -2.06 -2.60
CA THR A 152 19.98 -2.11 -1.14
C THR A 152 18.64 -1.97 -0.42
N VAL A 153 17.73 -1.14 -0.97
CA VAL A 153 16.38 -0.95 -0.46
C VAL A 153 15.39 -1.11 -1.62
N SER A 154 14.37 -1.93 -1.42
CA SER A 154 13.17 -1.98 -2.26
C SER A 154 12.05 -2.45 -1.36
N GLU A 155 11.15 -1.55 -1.00
CA GLU A 155 10.02 -1.84 -0.13
C GLU A 155 8.89 -0.86 -0.43
N GLY A 156 7.67 -1.29 -0.17
CA GLY A 156 6.50 -0.45 -0.37
C GLY A 156 5.32 -0.90 0.46
N THR A 157 4.40 0.03 0.66
CA THR A 157 3.08 -0.26 1.23
C THR A 157 1.99 0.24 0.31
N VAL A 158 0.94 -0.57 0.18
CA VAL A 158 -0.27 -0.21 -0.56
C VAL A 158 -1.48 -0.33 0.36
N GLN A 159 -2.25 0.73 0.43
CA GLN A 159 -3.48 0.86 1.20
C GLN A 159 -4.68 0.81 0.26
N VAL A 160 -5.64 -0.06 0.56
CA VAL A 160 -6.99 0.02 0.00
C VAL A 160 -7.92 0.51 1.09
N LEU A 161 -8.47 1.71 0.93
CA LEU A 161 -9.30 2.37 1.93
C LEU A 161 -10.72 2.56 1.40
N ALA A 162 -11.72 2.23 2.23
CA ALA A 162 -13.11 2.54 1.95
C ALA A 162 -13.35 4.05 2.03
N THR A 163 -14.12 4.58 1.08
CA THR A 163 -14.57 5.97 1.10
C THR A 163 -16.01 6.07 1.62
N ASP A 164 -16.51 7.30 1.76
CA ASP A 164 -17.94 7.54 2.07
C ASP A 164 -18.88 7.05 0.94
N ASP A 165 -18.37 6.93 -0.29
CA ASP A 165 -19.09 6.32 -1.41
C ASP A 165 -18.76 4.82 -1.48
N PRO A 166 -19.75 3.92 -1.31
CA PRO A 166 -19.51 2.48 -1.31
C PRO A 166 -19.04 1.93 -2.66
N GLU A 167 -19.18 2.70 -3.74
CA GLU A 167 -18.70 2.35 -5.09
C GLU A 167 -17.36 3.02 -5.44
N VAL A 168 -16.68 3.63 -4.46
CA VAL A 168 -15.37 4.25 -4.64
C VAL A 168 -14.39 3.74 -3.60
N SER A 169 -13.23 3.32 -4.08
CA SER A 169 -12.10 2.91 -3.25
C SER A 169 -10.96 3.89 -3.42
N GLU A 170 -10.29 4.22 -2.33
CA GLU A 170 -9.02 4.92 -2.38
C GLU A 170 -7.87 3.91 -2.39
N LEU A 171 -6.86 4.21 -3.21
CA LEU A 171 -5.61 3.47 -3.28
C LEU A 171 -4.45 4.42 -2.97
N ALA A 172 -3.68 4.11 -1.94
CA ALA A 172 -2.51 4.89 -1.55
C ALA A 172 -1.25 4.02 -1.55
N PHE A 173 -0.19 4.52 -2.17
CA PHE A 173 1.11 3.86 -2.29
C PHE A 173 2.18 4.67 -1.56
N VAL A 174 3.12 3.99 -0.93
CA VAL A 174 4.37 4.54 -0.41
C VAL A 174 5.47 3.58 -0.82
N GLU A 175 6.46 4.06 -1.55
CA GLU A 175 7.52 3.24 -2.16
C GLU A 175 8.89 3.82 -1.84
N HIS A 176 9.79 2.96 -1.35
CA HIS A 176 11.20 3.27 -1.11
C HIS A 176 12.10 2.45 -2.02
N LEU A 177 13.06 3.11 -2.66
CA LEU A 177 14.06 2.48 -3.52
C LEU A 177 15.46 3.07 -3.29
N ASP A 178 16.43 2.20 -3.03
CA ASP A 178 17.85 2.52 -3.11
C ASP A 178 18.50 1.46 -4.01
N ALA A 179 18.94 1.91 -5.18
CA ALA A 179 19.53 1.07 -6.20
C ALA A 179 20.59 1.85 -6.98
N VAL A 180 21.63 1.14 -7.44
CA VAL A 180 22.71 1.72 -8.26
C VAL A 180 22.19 2.30 -9.57
N SER A 181 21.15 1.69 -10.12
CA SER A 181 20.38 2.19 -11.25
C SER A 181 18.90 2.20 -10.86
N GLY A 182 18.32 3.39 -10.81
CA GLY A 182 16.92 3.59 -10.45
C GLY A 182 16.74 5.00 -9.88
N GLY A 183 15.72 5.70 -10.35
CA GLY A 183 15.36 7.01 -9.84
C GLY A 183 13.88 7.10 -9.49
N SER A 184 13.48 8.25 -8.96
CA SER A 184 12.06 8.52 -8.66
C SER A 184 11.16 8.37 -9.88
N GLY A 185 11.66 8.67 -11.09
CA GLY A 185 10.92 8.45 -12.34
C GLY A 185 10.55 6.98 -12.58
N ASP A 186 11.45 6.05 -12.26
CA ASP A 186 11.21 4.61 -12.43
C ASP A 186 10.18 4.12 -11.41
N VAL A 187 10.28 4.59 -10.16
CA VAL A 187 9.30 4.27 -9.10
C VAL A 187 7.91 4.82 -9.44
N VAL A 188 7.83 6.07 -9.91
CA VAL A 188 6.57 6.68 -10.38
C VAL A 188 5.97 5.88 -11.53
N ALA A 189 6.79 5.46 -12.51
CA ALA A 189 6.32 4.68 -13.65
C ALA A 189 5.82 3.28 -13.24
N GLY A 190 6.51 2.62 -12.30
CA GLY A 190 6.08 1.34 -11.73
C GLY A 190 4.74 1.47 -10.98
N MET A 191 4.61 2.49 -10.14
CA MET A 191 3.38 2.79 -9.40
C MET A 191 2.21 3.08 -10.35
N GLN A 192 2.43 3.89 -11.39
CA GLN A 192 1.43 4.15 -12.42
C GLN A 192 1.03 2.87 -13.16
N THR A 193 1.98 1.99 -13.47
CA THR A 193 1.70 0.70 -14.11
C THR A 193 0.78 -0.18 -13.27
N ASN A 194 1.03 -0.25 -11.96
CA ASN A 194 0.20 -1.01 -11.02
C ASN A 194 -1.20 -0.41 -10.91
N TYR A 195 -1.28 0.92 -10.77
CA TYR A 195 -2.55 1.63 -10.74
C TYR A 195 -3.38 1.42 -12.02
N ASP A 196 -2.78 1.61 -13.20
CA ASP A 196 -3.42 1.41 -14.50
C ASP A 196 -3.91 -0.04 -14.68
N ALA A 197 -3.14 -1.02 -14.18
CA ALA A 197 -3.54 -2.42 -14.20
C ALA A 197 -4.79 -2.67 -13.34
N LEU A 198 -4.84 -2.12 -12.12
CA LEU A 198 -5.98 -2.24 -11.22
C LEU A 198 -7.23 -1.56 -11.78
N VAL A 199 -7.10 -0.34 -12.31
CA VAL A 199 -8.21 0.38 -12.97
C VAL A 199 -8.72 -0.43 -14.17
N ALA A 200 -7.84 -0.94 -15.02
CA ALA A 200 -8.24 -1.75 -16.16
C ALA A 200 -9.02 -3.01 -15.73
N LEU A 201 -8.50 -3.75 -14.75
CA LEU A 201 -9.15 -4.96 -14.23
C LEU A 201 -10.50 -4.65 -13.54
N ALA A 202 -10.59 -3.53 -12.82
CA ALA A 202 -11.83 -3.08 -12.18
C ALA A 202 -12.97 -2.86 -13.19
N HIS A 203 -12.63 -2.43 -14.40
CA HIS A 203 -13.59 -2.22 -15.50
C HIS A 203 -13.66 -3.40 -16.48
N GLY A 204 -13.10 -4.57 -16.12
CA GLY A 204 -13.12 -5.77 -16.96
C GLY A 204 -12.26 -5.69 -18.22
N ALA A 205 -11.34 -4.73 -18.29
CA ALA A 205 -10.37 -4.59 -19.36
C ALA A 205 -9.11 -5.42 -19.07
N PRO A 206 -8.35 -5.85 -20.11
CA PRO A 206 -7.07 -6.48 -19.91
C PRO A 206 -6.06 -5.48 -19.32
N ILE A 207 -5.07 -6.01 -18.60
CA ILE A 207 -3.96 -5.22 -18.09
C ILE A 207 -3.23 -4.54 -19.28
N PRO A 208 -2.98 -3.21 -19.23
CA PRO A 208 -2.30 -2.50 -20.30
C PRO A 208 -0.90 -3.05 -20.61
N PRO A 209 -0.38 -2.91 -21.85
CA PRO A 209 1.02 -3.23 -22.12
C PRO A 209 1.95 -2.25 -21.40
N CYS A 210 3.18 -2.68 -21.16
CA CYS A 210 4.25 -1.82 -20.64
C CYS A 210 4.53 -0.67 -21.63
N ARG A 211 4.77 0.53 -21.10
CA ARG A 211 5.02 1.76 -21.88
C ARG A 211 6.47 2.21 -21.73
#